data_AF-A0A2D5AFT8-F1
#
_entry.id   AF-A0A2D5AFT8-F1
#
_cell.length_a   1.000
_cell.length_b   1.000
_cell.length_c   1.000
_cell.angle_alpha   90.00
_cell.angle_beta   90.00
_cell.angle_gamma   90.00
#
_symmetry.space_group_name_H-M   'P 1'
#
loop_
_entity.id
_entity.type
_entity.pdbx_description
1 polymer ?
#
loop_
_entity_poly.entity_id
_entity_poly.type
_entity_poly.pdbx_seq_one_letter_code
_entity_poly.pdbx_strand_id
1 'polypeptide(L)'
;MPSPAASSSNKHLLHLLCFFCASQITWGQNKWLHPDDHIRAPHYLEWIEALENEKDWTHARLLTSLPNGRFVAMSAHAQGEDGQTLIHINGDMRWVVGVEDPLSNLSASFVEGYNGGSLDFMWHNHLHSLGGYGLWRRHFDLIRFHGGDQGWQKVATDGQKPEDHSNTDRTMSFFADGKAHLFVDPSASPGFTTETNFVYHVLDLDKRQWARKGAVDARLGQIGGGINLPSGWLMYNDAGELIWVDFEQEIARLLPNGSGILEEFYTWHREEGRMTFVGDSTVWHLWNGERAALTIPWKALEAAQAVPLFVPYSLPLNDNSTAAGPSVKSEEPVTTFNLLHLIPWLMFLGLAIWFWLDRRKSSHRREVQSPLTAAGELDHGKAQGQYSALTQLVLEHMGKQFETEELDVMLGISHLSSQETLRSQRARMIQRVNTEYRVTQGQDLIVRQRAFSDRRRSVYVIGGTAGAAAQDEGGEGATS
;
A
#
# COMPACT_ATOMS: atom_id res chain seq x y z
N MET A 1 5.96 -20.37 -65.22
CA MET A 1 5.46 -19.10 -64.67
C MET A 1 5.95 -18.98 -63.24
N PRO A 2 6.73 -17.96 -62.86
CA PRO A 2 7.21 -17.85 -61.48
C PRO A 2 6.10 -17.28 -60.59
N SER A 3 5.91 -17.91 -59.44
CA SER A 3 4.97 -17.49 -58.39
C SER A 3 5.46 -16.20 -57.72
N PRO A 4 4.59 -15.20 -57.43
CA PRO A 4 5.04 -13.95 -56.83
C PRO A 4 5.45 -14.20 -55.37
N ALA A 5 6.66 -13.77 -55.03
CA ALA A 5 7.20 -13.79 -53.68
C ALA A 5 6.30 -12.95 -52.75
N ALA A 6 5.68 -13.62 -51.78
CA ALA A 6 4.90 -12.95 -50.75
C ALA A 6 5.84 -12.12 -49.85
N SER A 7 5.66 -10.80 -49.90
CA SER A 7 6.34 -9.78 -49.10
C SER A 7 6.35 -10.14 -47.60
N SER A 8 7.56 -10.22 -47.03
CA SER A 8 7.83 -10.52 -45.61
C SER A 8 7.59 -9.34 -44.66
N SER A 9 7.15 -8.18 -45.17
CA SER A 9 7.05 -6.92 -44.42
C SER A 9 6.10 -6.98 -43.22
N ASN A 10 4.99 -7.73 -43.32
CA ASN A 10 3.97 -7.77 -42.26
C ASN A 10 4.38 -8.57 -41.01
N LYS A 11 5.41 -9.44 -41.10
CA LYS A 11 5.88 -10.22 -39.94
C LYS A 11 6.71 -9.38 -38.97
N HIS A 12 7.47 -8.42 -39.49
CA HIS A 12 8.29 -7.54 -38.66
C HIS A 12 7.44 -6.54 -37.87
N LEU A 13 6.36 -6.02 -38.46
CA LEU A 13 5.43 -5.13 -37.76
C LEU A 13 4.71 -5.85 -36.60
N LEU A 14 4.30 -7.10 -36.82
CA LEU A 14 3.66 -7.93 -35.79
C LEU A 14 4.59 -8.23 -34.62
N HIS A 15 5.85 -8.57 -34.89
CA HIS A 15 6.84 -8.81 -33.84
C HIS A 15 7.18 -7.52 -33.08
N LEU A 16 7.24 -6.37 -33.76
CA LEU A 16 7.44 -5.07 -33.11
C LEU A 16 6.28 -4.75 -32.17
N LEU A 17 5.03 -4.94 -32.62
CA LEU A 17 3.84 -4.62 -31.81
C LEU A 17 3.69 -5.55 -30.60
N CYS A 18 3.95 -6.86 -30.78
CA CYS A 18 3.98 -7.81 -29.67
C CYS A 18 5.12 -7.51 -28.69
N PHE A 19 6.28 -7.04 -29.18
CA PHE A 19 7.38 -6.61 -28.32
C PHE A 19 7.02 -5.36 -27.52
N PHE A 20 6.33 -4.38 -28.12
CA PHE A 20 5.83 -3.21 -27.38
C PHE A 20 4.77 -3.57 -26.34
N CYS A 21 3.78 -4.41 -26.68
CA CYS A 21 2.77 -4.87 -25.71
C CYS A 21 3.38 -5.72 -24.59
N ALA A 22 4.33 -6.62 -24.89
CA ALA A 22 5.03 -7.41 -23.88
C ALA A 22 5.98 -6.55 -23.02
N SER A 23 6.63 -5.54 -23.60
CA SER A 23 7.48 -4.59 -22.87
C SER A 23 6.67 -3.69 -21.93
N GLN A 24 5.45 -3.28 -22.31
CA GLN A 24 4.56 -2.50 -21.46
C GLN A 24 4.02 -3.34 -20.29
N ILE A 25 3.78 -4.65 -20.50
CA ILE A 25 3.35 -5.56 -19.43
C ILE A 25 4.49 -5.88 -18.45
N THR A 26 5.75 -5.98 -18.92
CA THR A 26 6.90 -6.16 -18.03
C THR A 26 7.35 -4.87 -17.34
N TRP A 27 7.01 -3.70 -17.88
CA TRP A 27 7.28 -2.40 -17.23
C TRP A 27 6.21 -2.00 -16.20
N GLY A 28 5.02 -2.59 -16.26
CA GLY A 28 3.91 -2.27 -15.33
C GLY A 28 3.86 -3.12 -14.06
N GLN A 29 4.60 -4.23 -13.99
CA GLN A 29 4.74 -5.00 -12.76
C GLN A 29 5.93 -4.47 -12.00
N ASN A 30 5.72 -3.42 -11.19
CA ASN A 30 6.67 -3.06 -10.14
C ASN A 30 7.07 -4.35 -9.42
N LYS A 31 8.38 -4.63 -9.39
CA LYS A 31 8.90 -5.81 -8.70
C LYS A 31 8.27 -5.83 -7.31
N TRP A 32 7.62 -6.95 -6.98
CA TRP A 32 7.12 -7.18 -5.63
C TRP A 32 8.26 -6.92 -4.66
N LEU A 33 8.11 -5.90 -3.84
CA LEU A 33 9.12 -5.49 -2.89
C LEU A 33 8.94 -6.38 -1.65
N HIS A 34 10.03 -6.99 -1.19
CA HIS A 34 9.96 -7.68 0.09
C HIS A 34 9.77 -6.64 1.20
N PRO A 35 8.93 -6.86 2.22
CA PRO A 35 8.74 -5.90 3.30
C PRO A 35 10.06 -5.48 3.98
N ASP A 36 11.04 -6.38 4.06
CA ASP A 36 12.34 -6.04 4.64
C ASP A 36 13.21 -5.15 3.74
N ASP A 37 12.87 -4.96 2.46
CA ASP A 37 13.62 -4.03 1.59
C ASP A 37 13.30 -2.56 1.90
N HIS A 38 12.28 -2.26 2.71
CA HIS A 38 11.96 -0.89 3.13
C HIS A 38 13.12 -0.25 3.91
N ILE A 39 13.86 -1.02 4.71
CA ILE A 39 15.03 -0.51 5.46
C ILE A 39 16.19 -0.09 4.56
N ARG A 40 16.16 -0.47 3.27
CA ARG A 40 17.15 -0.09 2.26
C ARG A 40 16.78 1.19 1.52
N ALA A 41 15.67 1.84 1.89
CA ALA A 41 15.34 3.14 1.33
C ALA A 41 16.46 4.15 1.65
N PRO A 42 16.80 5.05 0.71
CA PRO A 42 17.70 6.16 0.99
C PRO A 42 17.29 6.93 2.24
N HIS A 43 18.25 7.47 2.97
CA HIS A 43 18.04 8.28 4.17
C HIS A 43 17.34 7.58 5.34
N TYR A 44 16.97 6.29 5.24
CA TYR A 44 16.29 5.58 6.32
C TYR A 44 17.10 5.59 7.61
N LEU A 45 18.38 5.19 7.56
CA LEU A 45 19.26 5.17 8.74
C LEU A 45 19.58 6.56 9.29
N GLU A 46 19.77 7.55 8.40
CA GLU A 46 19.95 8.96 8.79
C GLU A 46 18.71 9.49 9.51
N TRP A 47 17.51 9.07 9.07
CA TRP A 47 16.27 9.43 9.72
C TRP A 47 16.10 8.75 11.08
N ILE A 48 16.49 7.48 11.22
CA ILE A 48 16.51 6.82 12.55
C ILE A 48 17.38 7.60 13.53
N GLU A 49 18.60 7.97 13.13
CA GLU A 49 19.49 8.80 13.96
C GLU A 49 18.86 10.16 14.29
N ALA A 50 18.15 10.78 13.35
CA ALA A 50 17.43 12.03 13.60
C ALA A 50 16.25 11.84 14.58
N LEU A 51 15.52 10.72 14.52
CA LEU A 51 14.43 10.40 15.47
C LEU A 51 14.94 10.26 16.90
N GLU A 52 16.14 9.71 17.09
CA GLU A 52 16.79 9.56 18.41
C GLU A 52 17.33 10.89 18.96
N ASN A 53 17.83 11.76 18.08
CA ASN A 53 18.44 13.03 18.46
C ASN A 53 17.43 14.16 18.68
N GLU A 54 16.35 14.18 17.91
CA GLU A 54 15.27 15.16 18.05
C GLU A 54 14.36 14.78 19.22
N LYS A 55 14.01 15.78 20.03
CA LYS A 55 13.15 15.61 21.20
C LYS A 55 11.76 16.20 20.95
N ASP A 56 10.82 15.85 21.83
CA ASP A 56 9.49 16.46 21.92
C ASP A 56 8.65 16.37 20.64
N TRP A 57 8.95 15.40 19.77
CA TRP A 57 8.14 15.09 18.59
C TRP A 57 7.16 13.96 18.92
N THR A 58 5.97 14.04 18.35
CA THR A 58 4.89 13.03 18.47
C THR A 58 4.67 12.28 17.16
N HIS A 59 4.89 12.97 16.04
CA HIS A 59 4.87 12.39 14.71
C HIS A 59 6.05 12.87 13.89
N ALA A 60 6.65 11.96 13.13
CA ALA A 60 7.67 12.31 12.16
C ALA A 60 7.45 11.57 10.84
N ARG A 61 7.94 12.14 9.75
CA ARG A 61 7.79 11.62 8.41
C ARG A 61 9.10 11.73 7.62
N LEU A 62 9.45 10.67 6.91
CA LEU A 62 10.49 10.65 5.90
C LEU A 62 9.86 10.45 4.53
N LEU A 63 10.14 11.36 3.61
CA LEU A 63 9.78 11.19 2.21
C LEU A 63 10.92 10.50 1.48
N THR A 64 10.73 9.32 0.89
CA THR A 64 11.84 8.57 0.26
C THR A 64 11.38 7.66 -0.87
N SER A 65 12.30 7.26 -1.74
CA SER A 65 12.07 6.18 -2.70
C SER A 65 12.43 4.82 -2.10
N LEU A 66 11.66 3.79 -2.43
CA LEU A 66 12.01 2.41 -2.13
C LEU A 66 12.96 1.84 -3.19
N PRO A 67 13.64 0.70 -2.94
CA PRO A 67 14.57 0.11 -3.92
C PRO A 67 13.96 -0.21 -5.29
N ASN A 68 12.63 -0.36 -5.38
CA ASN A 68 11.91 -0.53 -6.64
C ASN A 68 11.54 0.79 -7.33
N GLY A 69 11.98 1.94 -6.81
CA GLY A 69 11.69 3.28 -7.31
C GLY A 69 10.34 3.85 -6.86
N ARG A 70 9.55 3.12 -6.05
CA ARG A 70 8.28 3.63 -5.52
C ARG A 70 8.56 4.74 -4.51
N PHE A 71 8.02 5.92 -4.76
CA PHE A 71 8.05 7.03 -3.80
C PHE A 71 7.04 6.80 -2.68
N VAL A 72 7.47 6.93 -1.43
CA VAL A 72 6.63 6.69 -0.24
C VAL A 72 6.91 7.72 0.84
N ALA A 73 5.94 7.88 1.74
CA ALA A 73 6.13 8.57 3.02
C ALA A 73 6.16 7.52 4.14
N MET A 74 7.34 7.32 4.74
CA MET A 74 7.48 6.56 5.98
C MET A 74 7.06 7.45 7.14
N SER A 75 6.35 6.89 8.11
CA SER A 75 5.79 7.63 9.24
C SER A 75 6.22 6.99 10.55
N ALA A 76 6.77 7.79 11.45
CA ALA A 76 7.09 7.42 12.81
C ALA A 76 6.06 8.07 13.75
N HIS A 77 5.64 7.33 14.77
CA HIS A 77 4.69 7.79 15.76
C HIS A 77 5.20 7.42 17.15
N ALA A 78 5.40 8.44 17.99
CA ALA A 78 5.86 8.30 19.37
C ALA A 78 4.68 8.41 20.35
N GLN A 79 4.82 7.79 21.52
CA GLN A 79 3.83 7.90 22.60
C GLN A 79 4.45 8.49 23.87
N GLY A 80 4.82 9.78 23.84
CA GLY A 80 5.44 10.45 24.99
C GLY A 80 6.83 9.90 25.33
N GLU A 81 7.43 10.38 26.44
CA GLU A 81 8.83 10.08 26.79
C GLU A 81 9.12 8.59 27.09
N ASP A 82 8.14 7.87 27.66
CA ASP A 82 8.30 6.46 28.07
C ASP A 82 7.60 5.45 27.14
N GLY A 83 6.96 5.93 26.07
CA GLY A 83 6.16 5.08 25.20
C GLY A 83 6.95 4.48 24.04
N GLN A 84 6.41 3.41 23.46
CA GLN A 84 7.00 2.83 22.25
C GLN A 84 6.92 3.81 21.09
N THR A 85 7.97 3.86 20.28
CA THR A 85 7.96 4.54 18.99
C THR A 85 7.94 3.53 17.87
N LEU A 86 6.92 3.61 17.01
CA LEU A 86 6.73 2.71 15.88
C LEU A 86 6.81 3.46 14.56
N ILE A 87 7.47 2.81 13.59
CA ILE A 87 7.60 3.29 12.22
C ILE A 87 6.84 2.35 11.30
N HIS A 88 6.11 2.90 10.34
CA HIS A 88 5.43 2.13 9.31
C HIS A 88 5.27 2.93 8.01
N ILE A 89 4.74 2.28 6.98
CA ILE A 89 4.38 2.93 5.71
C ILE A 89 2.89 2.84 5.53
N ASN A 90 2.29 4.00 5.34
CA ASN A 90 0.88 4.11 5.04
C ASN A 90 0.52 3.30 3.78
N GLY A 91 -0.51 2.46 3.88
CA GLY A 91 -0.89 1.53 2.80
C GLY A 91 -0.07 0.24 2.73
N ASP A 92 1.00 0.04 3.49
CA ASP A 92 1.79 -1.21 3.50
C ASP A 92 1.84 -1.82 4.90
N MET A 93 0.80 -2.60 5.23
CA MET A 93 0.65 -3.18 6.57
C MET A 93 1.66 -4.29 6.88
N ARG A 94 2.44 -4.72 5.88
CA ARG A 94 3.45 -5.79 6.00
C ARG A 94 4.72 -5.33 6.71
N TRP A 95 4.88 -4.02 6.92
CA TRP A 95 6.09 -3.45 7.48
C TRP A 95 5.77 -2.50 8.63
N VAL A 96 6.19 -2.91 9.84
CA VAL A 96 6.17 -2.08 11.05
C VAL A 96 7.44 -2.39 11.81
N VAL A 97 8.19 -1.39 12.24
CA VAL A 97 9.44 -1.55 13.01
C VAL A 97 9.41 -0.65 14.23
N GLY A 98 10.17 -1.01 15.27
CA GLY A 98 10.41 -0.13 16.41
C GLY A 98 11.63 0.75 16.16
N VAL A 99 11.68 1.94 16.74
CA VAL A 99 12.91 2.76 16.69
C VAL A 99 14.08 2.08 17.41
N GLU A 100 13.82 1.34 18.50
CA GLU A 100 14.85 0.60 19.26
C GLU A 100 15.46 -0.59 18.49
N ASP A 101 14.72 -1.14 17.52
CA ASP A 101 15.18 -2.23 16.64
C ASP A 101 14.70 -1.97 15.20
N PRO A 102 15.28 -0.97 14.53
CA PRO A 102 14.79 -0.43 13.26
C PRO A 102 15.06 -1.37 12.08
N LEU A 103 15.76 -2.47 12.30
CA LEU A 103 16.09 -3.48 11.28
C LEU A 103 15.19 -4.72 11.36
N SER A 104 14.37 -4.83 12.41
CA SER A 104 13.53 -5.99 12.68
C SER A 104 12.07 -5.66 12.40
N ASN A 105 11.53 -6.25 11.33
CA ASN A 105 10.12 -6.11 11.00
C ASN A 105 9.24 -6.87 12.02
N LEU A 106 8.41 -6.12 12.74
CA LEU A 106 7.49 -6.61 13.76
C LEU A 106 6.18 -7.12 13.15
N SER A 107 5.88 -6.81 11.88
CA SER A 107 4.64 -7.19 11.23
C SER A 107 4.74 -8.53 10.50
N ALA A 108 3.83 -9.45 10.82
CA ALA A 108 3.61 -10.69 10.07
C ALA A 108 2.49 -10.57 9.02
N SER A 109 1.96 -9.36 8.76
CA SER A 109 0.87 -9.15 7.81
C SER A 109 1.33 -9.41 6.37
N PHE A 110 0.41 -9.92 5.54
CA PHE A 110 0.59 -10.06 4.10
C PHE A 110 -0.20 -9.02 3.30
N VAL A 111 -0.88 -8.10 3.99
CA VAL A 111 -1.80 -7.14 3.37
C VAL A 111 -1.06 -5.89 2.92
N GLU A 112 -1.17 -5.56 1.64
CA GLU A 112 -0.73 -4.31 1.04
C GLU A 112 -1.93 -3.62 0.39
N GLY A 113 -1.94 -2.29 0.42
CA GLY A 113 -2.90 -1.44 -0.26
C GLY A 113 -4.29 -1.37 0.39
N TYR A 114 -4.43 -1.70 1.69
CA TYR A 114 -5.72 -1.61 2.39
C TYR A 114 -5.96 -0.21 2.99
N ASN A 115 -4.95 0.43 3.57
CA ASN A 115 -5.07 1.68 4.33
C ASN A 115 -4.28 2.85 3.71
N GLY A 116 -4.31 3.00 2.38
CA GLY A 116 -3.66 4.14 1.73
C GLY A 116 -4.35 5.47 2.04
N GLY A 117 -3.63 6.49 2.50
CA GLY A 117 -4.19 7.76 2.99
C GLY A 117 -4.95 7.66 4.32
N SER A 118 -4.74 6.62 5.13
CA SER A 118 -5.33 6.52 6.47
C SER A 118 -4.76 7.54 7.46
N LEU A 119 -5.49 7.77 8.55
CA LEU A 119 -4.97 8.44 9.74
C LEU A 119 -4.27 7.41 10.63
N ASP A 120 -2.97 7.58 10.82
CA ASP A 120 -2.17 6.70 11.66
C ASP A 120 -1.72 7.44 12.93
N PHE A 121 -1.81 6.78 14.08
CA PHE A 121 -1.53 7.41 15.38
C PHE A 121 -1.24 6.37 16.47
N MET A 122 -0.51 6.78 17.50
CA MET A 122 -0.34 5.99 18.72
C MET A 122 -1.47 6.27 19.70
N TRP A 123 -2.07 5.22 20.24
CA TRP A 123 -3.06 5.32 21.32
C TRP A 123 -2.97 4.08 22.21
N HIS A 124 -2.89 4.30 23.53
CA HIS A 124 -2.69 3.24 24.53
C HIS A 124 -1.58 2.23 24.17
N ASN A 125 -0.41 2.73 23.73
CA ASN A 125 0.76 1.93 23.35
C ASN A 125 0.54 0.97 22.19
N HIS A 126 -0.38 1.33 21.30
CA HIS A 126 -0.60 0.63 20.06
C HIS A 126 -0.66 1.61 18.89
N LEU A 127 -0.04 1.22 17.79
CA LEU A 127 -0.23 1.88 16.50
C LEU A 127 -1.62 1.54 15.98
N HIS A 128 -2.41 2.57 15.72
CA HIS A 128 -3.72 2.49 15.10
C HIS A 128 -3.66 3.10 13.70
N SER A 129 -4.56 2.63 12.84
CA SER A 129 -4.76 3.18 11.52
C SER A 129 -6.27 3.25 11.27
N LEU A 130 -6.75 4.42 10.86
CA LEU A 130 -8.16 4.70 10.69
C LEU A 130 -8.47 5.11 9.24
N GLY A 131 -9.37 4.34 8.64
CA GLY A 131 -9.88 4.59 7.30
C GLY A 131 -8.83 4.41 6.21
N GLY A 132 -8.90 5.26 5.19
CA GLY A 132 -8.05 5.21 4.01
C GLY A 132 -8.72 4.55 2.81
N TYR A 133 -7.91 4.30 1.79
CA TYR A 133 -8.27 3.70 0.51
C TYR A 133 -7.67 2.30 0.40
N GLY A 134 -8.58 1.33 0.22
CA GLY A 134 -8.27 -0.07 0.06
C GLY A 134 -8.56 -0.59 -1.34
N LEU A 135 -8.57 -1.92 -1.51
CA LEU A 135 -9.00 -2.64 -2.73
C LEU A 135 -10.39 -2.14 -3.21
N TRP A 136 -10.37 -1.11 -4.07
CA TRP A 136 -11.50 -0.53 -4.82
C TRP A 136 -12.54 0.26 -4.02
N ARG A 137 -12.28 0.55 -2.75
CA ARG A 137 -13.16 1.40 -1.93
C ARG A 137 -12.41 2.11 -0.82
N ARG A 138 -12.91 3.27 -0.42
CA ARG A 138 -12.58 3.85 0.87
C ARG A 138 -13.41 3.22 1.97
N HIS A 139 -12.83 3.19 3.16
CA HIS A 139 -13.51 2.74 4.36
C HIS A 139 -13.17 3.66 5.53
N PHE A 140 -13.94 3.52 6.59
CA PHE A 140 -13.73 4.20 7.88
C PHE A 140 -13.47 3.19 9.00
N ASP A 141 -12.92 2.03 8.64
CA ASP A 141 -12.56 0.98 9.60
C ASP A 141 -11.37 1.42 10.46
N LEU A 142 -11.47 1.20 11.77
CA LEU A 142 -10.36 1.31 12.72
C LEU A 142 -9.64 -0.04 12.77
N ILE A 143 -8.34 -0.04 12.56
CA ILE A 143 -7.47 -1.21 12.75
C ILE A 143 -6.37 -0.87 13.75
N ARG A 144 -5.89 -1.90 14.45
CA ARG A 144 -4.83 -1.80 15.46
C ARG A 144 -3.73 -2.81 15.17
N PHE A 145 -2.48 -2.36 15.28
CA PHE A 145 -1.32 -3.22 15.24
C PHE A 145 -1.09 -3.89 16.60
N HIS A 146 -1.04 -5.21 16.60
CA HIS A 146 -0.84 -6.05 17.79
C HIS A 146 0.60 -6.59 17.91
N GLY A 147 1.42 -6.45 16.87
CA GLY A 147 2.75 -7.05 16.82
C GLY A 147 2.75 -8.56 16.59
N GLY A 148 3.90 -9.08 16.17
CA GLY A 148 4.15 -10.52 16.01
C GLY A 148 3.17 -11.21 15.07
N ASP A 149 2.77 -12.43 15.41
CA ASP A 149 1.87 -13.27 14.60
C ASP A 149 0.43 -12.75 14.49
N GLN A 150 0.04 -11.79 15.34
CA GLN A 150 -1.32 -11.22 15.30
C GLN A 150 -1.48 -10.09 14.28
N GLY A 151 -0.37 -9.49 13.83
CA GLY A 151 -0.36 -8.45 12.80
C GLY A 151 -1.34 -7.31 13.11
N TRP A 152 -2.21 -7.00 12.14
CA TRP A 152 -3.22 -5.96 12.26
C TRP A 152 -4.60 -6.56 12.43
N GLN A 153 -5.37 -6.02 13.38
CA GLN A 153 -6.73 -6.47 13.67
C GLN A 153 -7.73 -5.33 13.56
N LYS A 154 -8.91 -5.63 13.01
CA LYS A 154 -10.03 -4.69 12.99
C LYS A 154 -10.57 -4.49 14.41
N VAL A 155 -10.72 -3.23 14.79
CA VAL A 155 -11.36 -2.82 16.05
C VAL A 155 -12.81 -2.52 15.74
N ALA A 156 -13.72 -3.21 16.42
CA ALA A 156 -15.15 -2.94 16.29
C ALA A 156 -15.46 -1.53 16.82
N THR A 157 -16.22 -0.78 16.02
CA THR A 157 -16.73 0.55 16.35
C THR A 157 -18.22 0.59 16.01
N ASP A 158 -18.99 1.31 16.79
CA ASP A 158 -20.44 1.47 16.60
C ASP A 158 -20.82 2.93 16.36
N GLY A 159 -22.11 3.20 16.14
CA GLY A 159 -22.64 4.56 16.04
C GLY A 159 -22.76 5.07 14.60
N GLN A 160 -22.68 6.39 14.45
CA GLN A 160 -22.93 7.08 13.17
C GLN A 160 -21.65 7.14 12.32
N LYS A 161 -21.09 5.97 11.96
CA LYS A 161 -19.91 5.89 11.07
C LYS A 161 -20.24 6.47 9.68
N PRO A 162 -19.31 7.17 9.01
CA PRO A 162 -19.48 7.49 7.60
C PRO A 162 -19.62 6.23 6.72
N GLU A 163 -20.30 6.39 5.58
CA GLU A 163 -20.51 5.31 4.62
C GLU A 163 -19.27 5.06 3.77
N ASP A 164 -18.96 3.78 3.52
CA ASP A 164 -17.86 3.39 2.63
C ASP A 164 -18.22 3.79 1.18
N HIS A 165 -17.32 4.50 0.47
CA HIS A 165 -17.58 5.02 -0.88
C HIS A 165 -16.46 4.71 -1.87
N SER A 166 -16.77 4.72 -3.17
CA SER A 166 -15.92 4.07 -4.19
C SER A 166 -14.86 4.95 -4.87
N ASN A 167 -14.99 6.28 -4.98
CA ASN A 167 -14.10 6.97 -5.95
C ASN A 167 -13.70 8.44 -5.75
N THR A 168 -14.32 9.21 -4.86
CA THR A 168 -13.87 10.59 -4.59
C THR A 168 -14.17 10.91 -3.16
N ASP A 169 -13.13 11.12 -2.37
CA ASP A 169 -13.32 11.49 -1.00
C ASP A 169 -12.21 12.46 -0.62
N ARG A 170 -12.65 13.65 -0.22
CA ARG A 170 -11.80 14.70 0.30
C ARG A 170 -11.63 14.55 1.80
N THR A 171 -11.89 13.36 2.37
CA THR A 171 -11.76 13.11 3.80
C THR A 171 -10.41 13.56 4.29
N MET A 172 -10.47 14.39 5.33
CA MET A 172 -9.32 14.72 6.12
C MET A 172 -9.58 14.22 7.53
N SER A 173 -8.56 13.62 8.12
CA SER A 173 -8.66 12.89 9.36
C SER A 173 -7.53 13.31 10.29
N PHE A 174 -7.84 13.33 11.57
CA PHE A 174 -7.00 13.92 12.59
C PHE A 174 -7.18 13.18 13.92
N PHE A 175 -6.14 13.17 14.76
CA PHE A 175 -6.17 12.56 16.10
C PHE A 175 -5.73 13.59 17.14
N ALA A 176 -6.61 13.89 18.10
CA ALA A 176 -6.26 14.56 19.36
C ALA A 176 -7.23 14.15 20.46
N ASP A 177 -6.83 14.37 21.71
CA ASP A 177 -7.68 14.22 22.90
C ASP A 177 -8.40 12.87 22.98
N GLY A 178 -7.71 11.80 22.55
CA GLY A 178 -8.26 10.44 22.54
C GLY A 178 -9.38 10.21 21.51
N LYS A 179 -9.52 11.10 20.53
CA LYS A 179 -10.58 11.06 19.51
C LYS A 179 -9.99 11.16 18.12
N ALA A 180 -10.61 10.47 17.17
CA ALA A 180 -10.36 10.70 15.76
C ALA A 180 -11.43 11.62 15.18
N HIS A 181 -10.99 12.74 14.61
CA HIS A 181 -11.80 13.80 14.02
C HIS A 181 -11.72 13.71 12.50
N LEU A 182 -12.86 13.69 11.82
CA LEU A 182 -12.91 13.53 10.36
C LEU A 182 -13.82 14.58 9.73
N PHE A 183 -13.30 15.29 8.74
CA PHE A 183 -14.09 16.10 7.81
C PHE A 183 -14.29 15.28 6.55
N VAL A 184 -15.47 14.70 6.42
CA VAL A 184 -15.79 13.68 5.41
C VAL A 184 -16.56 14.30 4.25
N ASP A 185 -16.36 13.79 3.03
CA ASP A 185 -17.18 14.16 1.88
C ASP A 185 -18.68 13.94 2.18
N PRO A 186 -19.56 14.91 1.86
CA PRO A 186 -20.99 14.77 2.12
C PRO A 186 -21.63 13.53 1.51
N SER A 187 -21.10 13.02 0.40
CA SER A 187 -21.61 11.79 -0.24
C SER A 187 -21.50 10.56 0.67
N ALA A 188 -20.52 10.52 1.57
CA ALA A 188 -20.39 9.46 2.57
C ALA A 188 -21.23 9.71 3.85
N SER A 189 -22.13 10.70 3.81
CA SER A 189 -22.93 11.14 4.97
C SER A 189 -24.41 11.33 4.59
N PRO A 190 -25.26 10.31 4.74
CA PRO A 190 -26.67 10.40 4.38
C PRO A 190 -27.39 11.57 5.02
N GLY A 191 -28.09 12.37 4.20
CA GLY A 191 -28.82 13.56 4.63
C GLY A 191 -28.09 14.89 4.39
N PHE A 192 -26.88 14.87 3.83
CA PHE A 192 -26.16 16.06 3.39
C PHE A 192 -26.07 16.13 1.86
N THR A 193 -26.06 17.35 1.32
CA THR A 193 -25.96 17.62 -0.11
C THR A 193 -24.53 18.00 -0.49
N THR A 194 -24.22 17.99 -1.79
CA THR A 194 -22.93 18.44 -2.34
C THR A 194 -22.67 19.94 -2.16
N GLU A 195 -23.65 20.71 -1.69
CA GLU A 195 -23.47 22.13 -1.33
C GLU A 195 -22.73 22.29 0.01
N THR A 196 -22.74 21.25 0.84
CA THR A 196 -21.91 21.18 2.04
C THR A 196 -20.48 20.83 1.61
N ASN A 197 -19.46 21.53 2.11
CA ASN A 197 -18.07 21.16 1.76
C ASN A 197 -17.67 19.85 2.45
N PHE A 198 -17.98 19.72 3.74
CA PHE A 198 -17.61 18.57 4.56
C PHE A 198 -18.63 18.31 5.66
N VAL A 199 -18.74 17.05 6.10
CA VAL A 199 -19.52 16.64 7.27
C VAL A 199 -18.57 16.16 8.36
N TYR A 200 -18.70 16.76 9.54
CA TYR A 200 -17.83 16.49 10.67
C TYR A 200 -18.29 15.25 11.46
N HIS A 201 -17.39 14.29 11.57
CA HIS A 201 -17.54 13.07 12.35
C HIS A 201 -16.45 12.98 13.42
N VAL A 202 -16.80 12.36 14.54
CA VAL A 202 -15.87 12.09 15.63
C VAL A 202 -16.01 10.63 16.05
N LEU A 203 -14.89 9.92 16.15
CA LEU A 203 -14.79 8.62 16.79
C LEU A 203 -14.16 8.79 18.17
N ASP A 204 -14.95 8.60 19.22
CA ASP A 204 -14.46 8.48 20.60
C ASP A 204 -13.79 7.10 20.74
N LEU A 205 -12.47 7.05 20.91
CA LEU A 205 -11.72 5.78 20.88
C LEU A 205 -11.92 4.95 22.15
N ASP A 206 -12.09 5.60 23.30
CA ASP A 206 -12.39 4.92 24.57
C ASP A 206 -13.72 4.18 24.48
N LYS A 207 -14.74 4.85 23.94
CA LYS A 207 -16.09 4.26 23.77
C LYS A 207 -16.24 3.46 22.49
N ARG A 208 -15.34 3.66 21.52
CA ARG A 208 -15.42 3.14 20.14
C ARG A 208 -16.74 3.51 19.46
N GLN A 209 -17.20 4.73 19.72
CA GLN A 209 -18.47 5.22 19.20
C GLN A 209 -18.27 6.40 18.27
N TRP A 210 -18.84 6.28 17.08
CA TRP A 210 -18.97 7.33 16.10
C TRP A 210 -20.14 8.25 16.43
N ALA A 211 -19.88 9.55 16.35
CA ALA A 211 -20.88 10.60 16.40
C ALA A 211 -20.76 11.49 15.16
N ARG A 212 -21.88 11.72 14.48
CA ARG A 212 -21.96 12.72 13.41
C ARG A 212 -22.36 14.05 14.02
N LYS A 213 -21.46 15.03 13.95
CA LYS A 213 -21.62 16.34 14.59
C LYS A 213 -22.50 17.28 13.77
N GLY A 214 -22.26 17.36 12.46
CA GLY A 214 -23.02 18.22 11.55
C GLY A 214 -22.22 18.63 10.31
N ALA A 215 -22.71 19.61 9.57
CA ALA A 215 -21.98 20.20 8.45
C ALA A 215 -20.84 21.08 8.99
N VAL A 216 -19.64 20.95 8.44
CA VAL A 216 -18.53 21.87 8.73
C VAL A 216 -18.95 23.30 8.35
N ASP A 217 -18.63 24.28 9.18
CA ASP A 217 -19.05 25.67 8.97
C ASP A 217 -18.55 26.19 7.61
N ALA A 218 -19.48 26.69 6.79
CA ALA A 218 -19.19 27.07 5.41
C ALA A 218 -18.13 28.18 5.28
N ARG A 219 -17.91 28.99 6.36
CA ARG A 219 -16.86 30.02 6.38
C ARG A 219 -15.45 29.44 6.31
N LEU A 220 -15.26 28.17 6.68
CA LEU A 220 -13.96 27.50 6.52
C LEU A 220 -13.61 27.26 5.04
N GLY A 221 -14.60 27.33 4.14
CA GLY A 221 -14.39 27.20 2.71
C GLY A 221 -13.92 25.82 2.30
N GLN A 222 -13.25 25.75 1.14
CA GLN A 222 -12.61 24.53 0.67
C GLN A 222 -11.21 24.44 1.29
N ILE A 223 -10.99 23.42 2.09
CA ILE A 223 -9.71 23.17 2.74
C ILE A 223 -8.74 22.55 1.73
N GLY A 224 -7.52 23.08 1.66
CA GLY A 224 -6.46 22.60 0.77
C GLY A 224 -5.47 21.64 1.43
N GLY A 225 -5.33 21.70 2.76
CA GLY A 225 -4.43 20.84 3.53
C GLY A 225 -4.18 21.38 4.93
N GLY A 226 -3.31 20.71 5.67
CA GLY A 226 -2.90 21.17 7.00
C GLY A 226 -1.95 20.21 7.69
N ILE A 227 -1.41 20.67 8.82
CA ILE A 227 -0.46 19.93 9.66
C ILE A 227 -1.13 19.63 11.00
N ASN A 228 -1.31 18.35 11.27
CA ASN A 228 -1.81 17.85 12.54
C ASN A 228 -0.79 18.21 13.64
N LEU A 229 -1.25 18.87 14.71
CA LEU A 229 -0.52 19.07 15.95
C LEU A 229 -1.29 18.36 17.08
N PRO A 230 -0.63 17.88 18.16
CA PRO A 230 -1.31 17.20 19.26
C PRO A 230 -2.49 17.97 19.87
N SER A 231 -2.41 19.32 19.89
CA SER A 231 -3.43 20.19 20.48
C SER A 231 -4.50 20.68 19.49
N GLY A 232 -4.42 20.32 18.20
CA GLY A 232 -5.33 20.84 17.19
C GLY A 232 -4.75 20.84 15.79
N TRP A 233 -5.43 21.51 14.85
CA TRP A 233 -5.05 21.43 13.45
C TRP A 233 -4.79 22.79 12.84
N LEU A 234 -3.60 22.97 12.28
CA LEU A 234 -3.24 24.14 11.50
C LEU A 234 -3.46 23.86 10.01
N MET A 235 -4.36 24.60 9.38
CA MET A 235 -4.87 24.33 8.04
C MET A 235 -4.82 25.59 7.17
N TYR A 236 -5.02 25.42 5.87
CA TYR A 236 -5.30 26.53 4.98
C TYR A 236 -6.45 26.19 4.03
N ASN A 237 -7.12 27.24 3.54
CA ASN A 237 -8.21 27.12 2.59
C ASN A 237 -7.90 27.84 1.26
N ASP A 238 -8.74 27.59 0.26
CA ASP A 238 -8.62 28.20 -1.08
C ASP A 238 -8.81 29.73 -1.07
N ALA A 239 -9.31 30.31 0.03
CA ALA A 239 -9.41 31.76 0.21
C ALA A 239 -8.10 32.41 0.70
N GLY A 240 -7.05 31.61 0.93
CA GLY A 240 -5.75 32.09 1.40
C GLY A 240 -5.68 32.35 2.90
N GLU A 241 -6.63 31.81 3.67
CA GLU A 241 -6.67 31.95 5.13
C GLU A 241 -5.86 30.85 5.80
N LEU A 242 -5.21 31.19 6.92
CA LEU A 242 -4.63 30.22 7.84
C LEU A 242 -5.66 29.95 8.94
N ILE A 243 -5.97 28.68 9.17
CA ILE A 243 -7.03 28.26 10.07
C ILE A 243 -6.43 27.44 11.21
N TRP A 244 -6.71 27.81 12.44
CA TRP A 244 -6.45 26.95 13.60
C TRP A 244 -7.75 26.32 14.08
N VAL A 245 -7.82 24.99 14.10
CA VAL A 245 -8.97 24.24 14.62
C VAL A 245 -8.64 23.70 16.01
N ASP A 246 -9.47 24.08 16.97
CA ASP A 246 -9.46 23.58 18.35
C ASP A 246 -10.62 22.59 18.49
N PHE A 247 -10.29 21.31 18.62
CA PHE A 247 -11.28 20.23 18.67
C PHE A 247 -11.91 20.04 20.05
N GLU A 248 -11.25 20.49 21.12
CA GLU A 248 -11.80 20.46 22.48
C GLU A 248 -12.94 21.48 22.59
N GLN A 249 -12.70 22.69 22.08
CA GLN A 249 -13.69 23.77 22.08
C GLN A 249 -14.65 23.71 20.88
N GLU A 250 -14.37 22.86 19.89
CA GLU A 250 -15.10 22.75 18.63
C GLU A 250 -15.24 24.10 17.91
N ILE A 251 -14.16 24.88 17.88
CA ILE A 251 -14.06 26.17 17.20
C ILE A 251 -12.92 26.19 16.19
N ALA A 252 -13.02 27.09 15.22
CA ALA A 252 -11.94 27.42 14.30
C ALA A 252 -11.63 28.92 14.35
N ARG A 253 -10.35 29.28 14.21
CA ARG A 253 -9.87 30.67 14.18
C ARG A 253 -9.26 30.95 12.82
N LEU A 254 -9.79 31.96 12.13
CA LEU A 254 -9.44 32.26 10.74
C LEU A 254 -8.55 33.51 10.68
N LEU A 255 -7.30 33.33 10.27
CA LEU A 255 -6.35 34.41 10.03
C LEU A 255 -6.27 34.71 8.51
N PRO A 256 -6.82 35.84 8.03
CA PRO A 256 -6.82 36.17 6.61
C PRO A 256 -5.42 36.37 6.05
N ASN A 257 -5.23 36.00 4.78
CA ASN A 257 -3.95 36.11 4.05
C ASN A 257 -2.78 35.40 4.75
N GLY A 258 -3.06 34.36 5.53
CA GLY A 258 -2.07 33.61 6.30
C GLY A 258 -1.61 32.31 5.62
N SER A 259 -2.28 31.84 4.55
CA SER A 259 -1.98 30.53 3.95
C SER A 259 -0.55 30.42 3.45
N GLY A 260 0.02 31.54 2.98
CA GLY A 260 1.40 31.62 2.50
C GLY A 260 2.45 31.08 3.48
N ILE A 261 2.18 31.16 4.79
CA ILE A 261 3.06 30.61 5.83
C ILE A 261 3.16 29.07 5.71
N LEU A 262 2.02 28.39 5.56
CA LEU A 262 1.98 26.94 5.37
C LEU A 262 2.44 26.53 3.97
N GLU A 263 2.03 27.28 2.94
CA GLU A 263 2.43 27.00 1.56
C GLU A 263 3.95 27.06 1.39
N GLU A 264 4.60 28.12 1.90
CA GLU A 264 6.05 28.26 1.91
C GLU A 264 6.72 27.10 2.65
N PHE A 265 6.20 26.74 3.83
CA PHE A 265 6.69 25.58 4.58
C PHE A 265 6.55 24.26 3.79
N TYR A 266 5.44 24.06 3.08
CA TYR A 266 5.25 22.86 2.24
C TYR A 266 6.09 22.84 0.97
N THR A 267 6.53 24.00 0.45
CA THR A 267 7.49 23.99 -0.67
C THR A 267 8.79 23.32 -0.26
N TRP A 268 9.14 23.39 1.03
CA TRP A 268 10.23 22.65 1.65
C TRP A 268 9.96 21.15 1.83
N HIS A 269 8.76 20.61 1.59
CA HIS A 269 8.46 19.20 1.89
C HIS A 269 8.70 18.23 0.72
N ARG A 270 8.88 18.73 -0.51
CA ARG A 270 8.66 17.92 -1.73
C ARG A 270 9.87 17.14 -2.26
N GLU A 271 11.02 17.22 -1.60
CA GLU A 271 12.21 16.51 -2.05
C GLU A 271 12.39 15.19 -1.29
N GLU A 272 12.89 14.18 -2.00
CA GLU A 272 13.33 12.91 -1.39
C GLU A 272 14.31 13.16 -0.25
N GLY A 273 14.25 12.31 0.78
CA GLY A 273 15.07 12.30 1.98
C GLY A 273 14.73 13.38 3.03
N ARG A 274 13.81 14.30 2.72
CA ARG A 274 13.39 15.32 3.68
C ARG A 274 12.62 14.71 4.85
N MET A 275 13.04 15.09 6.04
CA MET A 275 12.46 14.64 7.30
C MET A 275 11.59 15.76 7.86
N THR A 276 10.39 15.42 8.32
CA THR A 276 9.44 16.35 8.95
C THR A 276 9.14 15.86 10.35
N PHE A 277 9.16 16.76 11.32
CA PHE A 277 8.87 16.47 12.71
C PHE A 277 7.76 17.40 13.19
N VAL A 278 6.84 16.83 13.95
CA VAL A 278 5.70 17.51 14.57
C VAL A 278 5.83 17.28 16.07
N GLY A 279 6.01 18.37 16.82
CA GLY A 279 5.88 18.40 18.27
C GLY A 279 4.55 19.02 18.70
N ASP A 280 4.42 19.33 19.98
CA ASP A 280 3.15 19.83 20.56
C ASP A 280 2.69 21.16 19.95
N SER A 281 3.64 22.08 19.70
CA SER A 281 3.34 23.44 19.20
C SER A 281 4.29 23.90 18.09
N THR A 282 5.16 23.01 17.62
CA THR A 282 6.20 23.31 16.65
C THR A 282 6.26 22.24 15.57
N VAL A 283 6.52 22.65 14.34
CA VAL A 283 6.76 21.75 13.22
C VAL A 283 8.06 22.17 12.56
N TRP A 284 8.91 21.23 12.19
CA TRP A 284 10.17 21.54 11.52
C TRP A 284 10.58 20.48 10.51
N HIS A 285 11.40 20.90 9.57
CA HIS A 285 12.07 20.06 8.59
C HIS A 285 13.56 19.95 8.90
N LEU A 286 14.12 18.78 8.61
CA LEU A 286 15.57 18.54 8.55
C LEU A 286 15.94 18.04 7.16
N TRP A 287 17.00 18.61 6.58
CA TRP A 287 17.52 18.21 5.28
C TRP A 287 18.99 18.65 5.13
N ASN A 288 19.91 17.72 4.87
CA ASN A 288 21.34 18.03 4.69
C ASN A 288 21.96 18.94 5.78
N GLY A 289 21.55 18.75 7.03
CA GLY A 289 21.98 19.56 8.19
C GLY A 289 21.29 20.93 8.32
N GLU A 290 20.44 21.33 7.38
CA GLU A 290 19.59 22.51 7.49
C GLU A 290 18.32 22.20 8.27
N ARG A 291 17.88 23.16 9.10
CA ARG A 291 16.64 23.10 9.87
C ARG A 291 15.74 24.27 9.49
N ALA A 292 14.52 23.96 9.07
CA ALA A 292 13.49 24.97 8.82
C ALA A 292 12.29 24.72 9.74
N ALA A 293 12.01 25.66 10.65
CA ALA A 293 10.90 25.56 11.59
C ALA A 293 9.72 26.44 11.15
N LEU A 294 8.52 25.90 11.24
CA LEU A 294 7.28 26.63 11.01
C LEU A 294 7.03 27.59 12.17
N THR A 295 6.99 28.88 11.89
CA THR A 295 6.60 29.89 12.89
C THR A 295 5.09 30.08 12.85
N ILE A 296 4.38 29.45 13.77
CA ILE A 296 2.92 29.58 13.89
C ILE A 296 2.60 30.92 14.57
N PRO A 297 1.79 31.80 13.95
CA PRO A 297 1.50 33.12 14.50
C PRO A 297 0.42 33.07 15.60
N TRP A 298 0.71 32.35 16.70
CA TRP A 298 -0.24 32.06 17.78
C TRP A 298 -0.98 33.29 18.29
N LYS A 299 -0.26 34.38 18.57
CA LYS A 299 -0.87 35.65 19.01
C LYS A 299 -1.88 36.22 18.01
N ALA A 300 -1.62 36.09 16.71
CA ALA A 300 -2.53 36.57 15.68
C ALA A 300 -3.74 35.62 15.54
N LEU A 301 -3.53 34.31 15.63
CA LEU A 301 -4.60 33.31 15.63
C LEU A 301 -5.52 33.46 16.83
N GLU A 302 -4.99 33.67 18.04
CA GLU A 302 -5.78 33.90 19.26
C GLU A 302 -6.65 35.16 19.17
N ALA A 303 -6.14 36.21 18.53
CA ALA A 303 -6.87 37.46 18.28
C ALA A 303 -7.83 37.38 17.08
N ALA A 304 -7.70 36.35 16.25
CA ALA A 304 -8.52 36.16 15.06
C ALA A 304 -9.97 35.79 15.42
N GLN A 305 -10.87 35.96 14.44
CA GLN A 305 -12.27 35.63 14.61
C GLN A 305 -12.44 34.13 14.87
N ALA A 306 -13.04 33.79 16.01
CA ALA A 306 -13.48 32.43 16.30
C ALA A 306 -14.86 32.17 15.66
N VAL A 307 -14.99 31.04 14.99
CA VAL A 307 -16.24 30.53 14.43
C VAL A 307 -16.50 29.13 14.98
N PRO A 308 -17.77 28.69 15.14
CA PRO A 308 -18.07 27.30 15.40
C PRO A 308 -17.48 26.40 14.31
N LEU A 309 -17.00 25.21 14.68
CA LEU A 309 -16.43 24.27 13.72
C LEU A 309 -17.50 23.66 12.80
N PHE A 310 -18.71 23.48 13.32
CA PHE A 310 -19.81 22.85 12.58
C PHE A 310 -21.16 23.47 12.97
N VAL A 311 -22.14 23.28 12.09
CA VAL A 311 -23.56 23.58 12.33
C VAL A 311 -24.27 22.27 12.68
N PRO A 312 -24.84 22.12 13.90
CA PRO A 312 -25.52 20.90 14.30
C PRO A 312 -26.68 20.54 13.37
N TYR A 313 -26.90 19.24 13.17
CA TYR A 313 -27.97 18.66 12.34
C TYR A 313 -29.40 18.90 12.89
N SER A 314 -29.58 19.72 13.93
CA SER A 314 -30.88 19.94 14.58
C SER A 314 -31.86 20.82 13.80
N LEU A 315 -31.54 21.18 12.56
CA LEU A 315 -32.49 21.80 11.65
C LEU A 315 -32.98 20.71 10.68
N PRO A 316 -34.30 20.42 10.60
CA PRO A 316 -34.81 19.64 9.49
C PRO A 316 -34.39 20.40 8.23
N LEU A 317 -33.50 19.80 7.44
CA LEU A 317 -33.33 20.22 6.06
C LEU A 317 -34.73 20.11 5.47
N ASN A 318 -35.34 21.28 5.23
CA ASN A 318 -36.70 21.44 4.73
C ASN A 318 -37.03 20.33 3.74
N ASP A 319 -38.16 19.67 3.98
CA ASP A 319 -39.01 19.18 2.91
C ASP A 319 -39.08 20.31 1.86
N ASN A 320 -38.34 20.18 0.77
CA ASN A 320 -38.37 21.08 -0.38
C ASN A 320 -39.72 21.00 -1.13
N SER A 321 -40.83 20.75 -0.43
CA SER A 321 -42.16 20.58 -0.99
C SER A 321 -42.96 21.88 -1.09
N THR A 322 -42.48 23.04 -0.61
CA THR A 322 -43.31 24.27 -0.59
C THR A 322 -42.68 25.58 -1.06
N ALA A 323 -41.43 25.63 -1.51
CA ALA A 323 -40.88 26.81 -2.19
C ALA A 323 -40.92 26.64 -3.72
N ALA A 324 -42.13 26.56 -4.28
CA ALA A 324 -42.36 26.73 -5.72
C ALA A 324 -42.15 28.20 -6.12
N GLY A 325 -40.89 28.63 -6.17
CA GLY A 325 -40.50 29.75 -7.02
C GLY A 325 -40.57 29.31 -8.49
N PRO A 326 -40.84 30.22 -9.44
CA PRO A 326 -40.94 29.86 -10.86
C PRO A 326 -39.64 29.20 -11.30
N SER A 327 -39.73 27.95 -11.74
CA SER A 327 -38.61 27.17 -12.24
C SER A 327 -37.88 27.97 -13.31
N VAL A 328 -36.67 28.42 -13.02
CA VAL A 328 -35.70 28.71 -14.07
C VAL A 328 -35.50 27.37 -14.76
N LYS A 329 -36.00 27.24 -15.99
CA LYS A 329 -35.74 26.08 -16.84
C LYS A 329 -34.23 25.98 -16.97
N SER A 330 -33.62 25.08 -16.21
CA SER A 330 -32.27 24.60 -16.48
C SER A 330 -32.31 24.04 -17.88
N GLU A 331 -31.66 24.74 -18.81
CA GLU A 331 -31.39 24.23 -20.15
C GLU A 331 -30.73 22.86 -19.97
N GLU A 332 -31.38 21.81 -20.47
CA GLU A 332 -30.77 20.48 -20.50
C GLU A 332 -29.41 20.62 -21.19
N PRO A 333 -28.33 20.11 -20.59
CA PRO A 333 -27.04 20.12 -21.25
C PRO A 333 -27.22 19.35 -22.55
N VAL A 334 -27.13 20.08 -23.67
CA VAL A 334 -27.10 19.50 -25.01
C VAL A 334 -25.94 18.51 -24.99
N THR A 335 -26.28 17.23 -24.89
CA THR A 335 -25.33 16.12 -24.92
C THR A 335 -24.81 16.06 -26.35
N THR A 336 -23.80 16.88 -26.65
CA THR A 336 -23.06 16.78 -27.89
C THR A 336 -22.38 15.42 -27.87
N PHE A 337 -22.93 14.48 -28.63
CA PHE A 337 -22.35 13.17 -28.88
C PHE A 337 -20.92 13.36 -29.37
N ASN A 338 -19.96 13.26 -28.45
CA ASN A 338 -18.57 13.50 -28.78
C ASN A 338 -18.04 12.22 -29.45
N LEU A 339 -17.96 12.24 -30.77
CA LEU A 339 -17.57 11.10 -31.62
C LEU A 339 -16.21 10.49 -31.18
N LEU A 340 -15.38 11.28 -30.50
CA LEU A 340 -14.12 10.85 -29.90
C LEU A 340 -14.28 9.71 -28.87
N HIS A 341 -15.41 9.59 -28.17
CA HIS A 341 -15.65 8.47 -27.25
C HIS A 341 -15.91 7.14 -27.97
N LEU A 342 -16.17 7.14 -29.28
CA LEU A 342 -16.34 5.93 -30.08
C LEU A 342 -15.01 5.37 -30.61
N ILE A 343 -13.93 6.15 -30.61
CA ILE A 343 -12.62 5.74 -31.14
C ILE A 343 -12.08 4.47 -30.45
N PRO A 344 -12.11 4.34 -29.10
CA PRO A 344 -11.63 3.13 -28.44
C PRO A 344 -12.42 1.87 -28.84
N TRP A 345 -13.73 2.03 -29.04
CA TRP A 345 -14.62 0.94 -29.44
C TRP A 345 -14.38 0.50 -30.89
N LEU A 346 -14.14 1.45 -31.80
CA LEU A 346 -13.78 1.16 -33.19
C LEU A 346 -12.41 0.47 -33.29
N MET A 347 -11.43 0.86 -32.46
CA MET A 347 -10.14 0.17 -32.39
C MET A 347 -10.29 -1.26 -31.86
N PHE A 348 -11.11 -1.48 -30.83
CA PHE A 348 -11.41 -2.82 -30.32
C PHE A 348 -12.08 -3.71 -31.37
N LEU A 349 -13.06 -3.16 -32.10
CA LEU A 349 -13.74 -3.87 -33.17
C LEU A 349 -12.76 -4.22 -34.31
N GLY A 350 -11.86 -3.30 -34.66
CA GLY A 350 -10.81 -3.53 -35.66
C GLY A 350 -9.85 -4.65 -35.26
N LEU A 351 -9.39 -4.66 -34.00
CA LEU A 351 -8.54 -5.73 -33.46
C LEU A 351 -9.25 -7.07 -33.43
N ALA A 352 -10.52 -7.11 -33.03
CA ALA A 352 -11.32 -8.34 -33.00
C ALA A 352 -11.52 -8.93 -34.41
N ILE A 353 -11.85 -8.08 -35.40
CA ILE A 353 -12.00 -8.49 -36.80
C ILE A 353 -10.66 -9.01 -37.35
N TRP A 354 -9.57 -8.31 -37.04
CA TRP A 354 -8.24 -8.71 -37.50
C TRP A 354 -7.80 -10.05 -36.88
N PHE A 355 -8.03 -10.27 -35.59
CA PHE A 355 -7.74 -11.54 -34.91
C PHE A 355 -8.58 -12.69 -35.49
N TRP A 356 -9.85 -12.43 -35.81
CA TRP A 356 -10.73 -13.39 -36.47
C TRP A 356 -10.23 -13.78 -37.87
N LEU A 357 -9.75 -12.81 -38.66
CA LEU A 357 -9.18 -13.05 -39.99
C LEU A 357 -7.85 -13.81 -39.93
N ASP A 358 -6.99 -13.51 -38.97
CA ASP A 358 -5.69 -14.19 -38.82
C ASP A 358 -5.85 -15.64 -38.37
N ARG A 359 -6.78 -15.89 -37.44
CA ARG A 359 -7.12 -17.25 -37.01
C ARG A 359 -7.64 -18.10 -38.17
N ARG A 360 -8.37 -17.50 -39.12
CA ARG A 360 -8.87 -18.16 -40.33
C ARG A 360 -7.76 -18.53 -41.32
N LYS A 361 -6.63 -17.81 -41.31
CA LYS A 361 -5.44 -18.15 -42.11
C LYS A 361 -4.59 -19.23 -41.46
N SER A 362 -4.52 -19.27 -40.13
CA SER A 362 -3.71 -20.26 -39.40
C SER A 362 -4.27 -21.71 -39.48
N SER A 363 -5.58 -21.89 -39.69
CA SER A 363 -6.19 -23.22 -39.78
C SER A 363 -5.85 -23.97 -41.07
N HIS A 364 -5.21 -23.32 -42.05
CA HIS A 364 -4.74 -23.96 -43.29
C HIS A 364 -3.27 -24.37 -43.26
N ARG A 365 -2.54 -24.14 -42.15
CA ARG A 365 -1.08 -24.35 -42.12
C ARG A 365 -0.58 -25.32 -41.07
N ARG A 366 -1.46 -26.11 -40.46
CA ARG A 366 -1.10 -27.08 -39.42
C ARG A 366 -1.33 -28.51 -39.89
N GLU A 367 -0.62 -28.87 -40.94
CA GLU A 367 -0.25 -30.25 -41.21
C GLU A 367 1.23 -30.24 -41.60
N VAL A 368 2.02 -31.13 -41.00
CA VAL A 368 3.46 -31.34 -41.21
C VAL A 368 4.40 -30.39 -40.44
N GLN A 369 4.74 -30.76 -39.19
CA GLN A 369 6.14 -30.96 -38.73
C GLN A 369 6.23 -31.29 -37.23
N SER A 370 6.71 -32.50 -36.93
CA SER A 370 7.56 -32.87 -35.78
C SER A 370 9.01 -33.01 -36.30
N PRO A 371 10.05 -33.36 -35.52
CA PRO A 371 10.32 -33.35 -34.06
C PRO A 371 11.69 -32.69 -33.71
N LEU A 372 12.16 -32.85 -32.45
CA LEU A 372 13.57 -32.99 -31.97
C LEU A 372 14.13 -31.95 -30.95
N THR A 373 14.26 -32.45 -29.71
CA THR A 373 15.42 -32.43 -28.78
C THR A 373 16.33 -31.20 -28.67
N ALA A 374 16.42 -30.66 -27.46
CA ALA A 374 17.64 -30.04 -26.93
C ALA A 374 17.69 -30.24 -25.39
N ALA A 375 18.59 -31.11 -24.95
CA ALA A 375 19.07 -31.18 -23.57
C ALA A 375 20.38 -30.37 -23.51
N GLY A 376 20.48 -29.45 -22.55
CA GLY A 376 21.66 -28.61 -22.34
C GLY A 376 22.11 -28.68 -20.89
N GLU A 377 23.40 -28.99 -20.71
CA GLU A 377 24.15 -28.99 -19.44
C GLU A 377 24.16 -27.61 -18.77
N LEU A 378 24.02 -27.59 -17.44
CA LEU A 378 24.09 -26.37 -16.62
C LEU A 378 25.48 -26.20 -16.00
N ASP A 379 26.05 -25.04 -16.28
CA ASP A 379 27.35 -24.52 -15.83
C ASP A 379 27.26 -24.00 -14.37
N HIS A 380 27.99 -24.63 -13.44
CA HIS A 380 27.90 -24.42 -11.99
C HIS A 380 29.11 -23.67 -11.38
N GLY A 381 29.55 -22.58 -11.99
CA GLY A 381 30.65 -21.80 -11.42
C GLY A 381 30.53 -20.31 -11.61
N LYS A 382 29.82 -19.59 -10.69
CA LYS A 382 30.01 -18.16 -10.32
C LYS A 382 28.87 -17.50 -9.50
N ALA A 383 28.11 -18.23 -8.67
CA ALA A 383 26.94 -17.67 -7.96
C ALA A 383 27.09 -17.54 -6.43
N GLN A 384 28.31 -17.40 -5.88
CA GLN A 384 28.54 -17.46 -4.43
C GLN A 384 28.10 -16.22 -3.62
N GLY A 385 27.42 -15.23 -4.21
CA GLY A 385 27.00 -14.00 -3.51
C GLY A 385 25.53 -13.60 -3.63
N GLN A 386 24.67 -14.41 -4.26
CA GLN A 386 23.28 -14.00 -4.57
C GLN A 386 22.22 -14.62 -3.65
N TYR A 387 22.59 -15.59 -2.82
CA TYR A 387 21.64 -16.35 -2.01
C TYR A 387 21.82 -16.07 -0.51
N SER A 388 20.74 -16.11 0.25
CA SER A 388 20.74 -16.09 1.71
C SER A 388 21.50 -17.28 2.27
N ALA A 389 21.99 -17.17 3.50
CA ALA A 389 22.74 -18.24 4.16
C ALA A 389 21.94 -19.57 4.23
N LEU A 390 20.62 -19.48 4.42
CA LEU A 390 19.74 -20.66 4.42
C LEU A 390 19.68 -21.32 3.04
N THR A 391 19.51 -20.54 1.98
CA THR A 391 19.46 -21.07 0.61
C THR A 391 20.82 -21.64 0.19
N GLN A 392 21.93 -21.02 0.60
CA GLN A 392 23.28 -21.57 0.40
C GLN A 392 23.45 -22.93 1.09
N LEU A 393 23.02 -23.05 2.35
CA LEU A 393 23.05 -24.32 3.08
C LEU A 393 22.24 -25.41 2.38
N VAL A 394 21.06 -25.07 1.84
CA VAL A 394 20.26 -26.03 1.06
C VAL A 394 20.96 -26.41 -0.25
N LEU A 395 21.58 -25.45 -0.94
CA LEU A 395 22.30 -25.68 -2.20
C LEU A 395 23.48 -26.65 -2.04
N GLU A 396 24.16 -26.67 -0.89
CA GLU A 396 25.21 -27.65 -0.56
C GLU A 396 24.70 -29.11 -0.55
N HIS A 397 23.38 -29.29 -0.49
CA HIS A 397 22.71 -30.58 -0.45
C HIS A 397 21.95 -30.89 -1.75
N MET A 398 22.27 -30.20 -2.85
CA MET A 398 21.64 -30.43 -4.15
C MET A 398 21.83 -31.89 -4.62
N GLY A 399 20.75 -32.49 -5.13
CA GLY A 399 20.67 -33.89 -5.52
C GLY A 399 20.38 -34.87 -4.38
N LYS A 400 20.42 -34.44 -3.12
CA LYS A 400 20.08 -35.30 -1.98
C LYS A 400 18.58 -35.36 -1.74
N GLN A 401 18.16 -36.45 -1.12
CA GLN A 401 16.80 -36.65 -0.60
C GLN A 401 16.84 -36.65 0.92
N PHE A 402 15.84 -36.03 1.54
CA PHE A 402 15.70 -35.94 2.98
C PHE A 402 14.34 -36.46 3.42
N GLU A 403 14.34 -37.28 4.45
CA GLU A 403 13.12 -37.54 5.22
C GLU A 403 12.70 -36.28 5.99
N THR A 404 11.47 -36.30 6.49
CA THR A 404 10.86 -35.13 7.14
C THR A 404 11.67 -34.64 8.33
N GLU A 405 12.16 -35.55 9.17
CA GLU A 405 12.94 -35.26 10.37
C GLU A 405 14.35 -34.76 10.04
N GLU A 406 14.97 -35.31 8.99
CA GLU A 406 16.30 -34.91 8.54
C GLU A 406 16.29 -33.49 7.97
N LEU A 407 15.23 -33.15 7.22
CA LEU A 407 15.02 -31.79 6.73
C LEU A 407 14.83 -30.81 7.89
N ASP A 408 14.11 -31.18 8.94
CA ASP A 408 13.90 -30.32 10.12
C ASP A 408 15.21 -30.02 10.85
N VAL A 409 16.12 -31.01 10.94
CA VAL A 409 17.46 -30.82 11.50
C VAL A 409 18.29 -29.90 10.61
N MET A 410 18.27 -30.12 9.29
CA MET A 410 19.00 -29.29 8.32
C MET A 410 18.52 -27.83 8.35
N LEU A 411 17.22 -27.59 8.51
CA LEU A 411 16.62 -26.26 8.61
C LEU A 411 16.76 -25.63 10.02
N GLY A 412 17.32 -26.36 11.00
CA GLY A 412 17.52 -25.88 12.37
C GLY A 412 16.24 -25.76 13.20
N ILE A 413 15.14 -26.40 12.79
CA ILE A 413 13.82 -26.28 13.45
C ILE A 413 13.45 -27.50 14.31
N SER A 414 14.27 -28.54 14.34
CA SER A 414 14.00 -29.81 15.06
C SER A 414 13.83 -29.67 16.59
N HIS A 415 14.23 -28.54 17.17
CA HIS A 415 14.10 -28.26 18.60
C HIS A 415 12.67 -27.88 19.04
N LEU A 416 11.76 -27.61 18.10
CA LEU A 416 10.38 -27.24 18.39
C LEU A 416 9.58 -28.47 18.86
N SER A 417 8.91 -28.36 20.02
CA SER A 417 8.24 -29.49 20.67
C SER A 417 6.89 -29.89 20.04
N SER A 418 6.21 -28.95 19.38
CA SER A 418 4.90 -29.17 18.76
C SER A 418 5.04 -29.55 17.28
N GLN A 419 4.46 -30.69 16.89
CA GLN A 419 4.43 -31.12 15.49
C GLN A 419 3.70 -30.14 14.56
N GLU A 420 2.70 -29.44 15.06
CA GLU A 420 1.97 -28.45 14.25
C GLU A 420 2.82 -27.21 14.00
N THR A 421 3.57 -26.77 15.01
CA THR A 421 4.54 -25.67 14.89
C THR A 421 5.67 -26.05 13.94
N LEU A 422 6.22 -27.27 14.04
CA LEU A 422 7.22 -27.80 13.10
C LEU A 422 6.71 -27.78 11.66
N ARG A 423 5.49 -28.28 11.43
CA ARG A 423 4.88 -28.31 10.10
C ARG A 423 4.73 -26.91 9.51
N SER A 424 4.28 -25.94 10.31
CA SER A 424 4.11 -24.55 9.89
C SER A 424 5.46 -23.88 9.57
N GLN A 425 6.44 -24.03 10.48
CA GLN A 425 7.78 -23.46 10.30
C GLN A 425 8.51 -24.07 9.09
N ARG A 426 8.44 -25.39 8.91
CA ARG A 426 8.99 -26.08 7.75
C ARG A 426 8.42 -25.54 6.44
N ALA A 427 7.10 -25.38 6.36
CA ALA A 427 6.44 -24.84 5.18
C ALA A 427 6.93 -23.42 4.85
N ARG A 428 7.05 -22.55 5.87
CA ARG A 428 7.57 -21.18 5.70
C ARG A 428 9.03 -21.17 5.21
N MET A 429 9.89 -21.99 5.81
CA MET A 429 11.31 -22.07 5.42
C MET A 429 11.49 -22.61 3.99
N ILE A 430 10.77 -23.68 3.64
CA ILE A 430 10.76 -24.21 2.26
C ILE A 430 10.29 -23.15 1.27
N GLN A 431 9.20 -22.43 1.59
CA GLN A 431 8.67 -21.39 0.71
C GLN A 431 9.67 -20.24 0.51
N ARG A 432 10.37 -19.83 1.58
CA ARG A 432 11.41 -18.79 1.52
C ARG A 432 12.54 -19.20 0.58
N VAL A 433 13.11 -20.39 0.80
CA VAL A 433 14.20 -20.95 -0.03
C VAL A 433 13.77 -21.11 -1.50
N ASN A 434 12.59 -21.67 -1.73
CA ASN A 434 12.08 -21.86 -3.09
C ASN A 434 11.80 -20.54 -3.80
N THR A 435 11.29 -19.55 -3.08
CA THR A 435 11.02 -18.23 -3.67
C THR A 435 12.32 -17.57 -4.13
N GLU A 436 13.34 -17.59 -3.27
CA GLU A 436 14.66 -17.04 -3.61
C GLU A 436 15.31 -17.75 -4.81
N TYR A 437 15.29 -19.09 -4.81
CA TYR A 437 15.86 -19.87 -5.91
C TYR A 437 15.05 -19.79 -7.21
N ARG A 438 13.72 -19.66 -7.12
CA ARG A 438 12.84 -19.52 -8.30
C ARG A 438 13.06 -18.20 -9.00
N VAL A 439 13.37 -17.13 -8.27
CA VAL A 439 13.69 -15.81 -8.87
C VAL A 439 14.95 -15.88 -9.72
N THR A 440 15.95 -16.67 -9.32
CA THR A 440 17.23 -16.74 -10.03
C THR A 440 17.28 -17.85 -11.08
N GLN A 441 16.70 -19.03 -10.81
CA GLN A 441 16.79 -20.23 -11.65
C GLN A 441 15.46 -20.62 -12.31
N GLY A 442 14.36 -19.94 -12.00
CA GLY A 442 13.04 -20.21 -12.59
C GLY A 442 12.34 -21.48 -12.09
N GLN A 443 12.86 -22.14 -11.06
CA GLN A 443 12.31 -23.39 -10.50
C GLN A 443 12.46 -23.48 -8.98
N ASP A 444 11.73 -24.41 -8.35
CA ASP A 444 11.82 -24.66 -6.91
C ASP A 444 13.05 -25.47 -6.56
N LEU A 445 13.72 -25.10 -5.45
CA LEU A 445 14.90 -25.83 -4.98
C LEU A 445 14.51 -27.08 -4.19
N ILE A 446 13.48 -27.00 -3.34
CA ILE A 446 13.02 -28.09 -2.49
C ILE A 446 11.66 -28.55 -2.99
N VAL A 447 11.58 -29.79 -3.47
CA VAL A 447 10.34 -30.38 -3.97
C VAL A 447 9.92 -31.55 -3.08
N ARG A 448 8.69 -31.51 -2.58
CA ARG A 448 8.10 -32.61 -1.82
C ARG A 448 7.62 -33.71 -2.78
N GLN A 449 8.08 -34.93 -2.57
CA GLN A 449 7.68 -36.12 -3.29
C GLN A 449 7.13 -37.18 -2.31
N ARG A 450 6.39 -38.16 -2.84
CA ARG A 450 5.98 -39.34 -2.04
C ARG A 450 7.07 -40.39 -2.16
N ALA A 451 7.45 -41.02 -1.04
CA ALA A 451 8.46 -42.07 -1.10
C ALA A 451 7.99 -43.21 -2.00
N PHE A 452 8.90 -43.78 -2.79
CA PHE A 452 8.60 -44.92 -3.65
C PHE A 452 8.32 -46.18 -2.82
N SER A 453 9.11 -46.40 -1.77
CA SER A 453 8.98 -47.52 -0.83
C SER A 453 7.69 -47.47 0.01
N ASP A 454 7.26 -46.27 0.39
CA ASP A 454 6.02 -46.05 1.15
C ASP A 454 5.34 -44.73 0.75
N ARG A 455 4.26 -44.84 -0.03
CA ARG A 455 3.47 -43.69 -0.50
C ARG A 455 2.85 -42.86 0.63
N ARG A 456 2.86 -43.34 1.87
CA ARG A 456 2.40 -42.59 3.05
C ARG A 456 3.46 -41.62 3.57
N ARG A 457 4.74 -41.85 3.24
CA ARG A 457 5.85 -40.98 3.63
C ARG A 457 6.10 -39.92 2.57
N SER A 458 6.53 -38.76 3.03
CA SER A 458 6.93 -37.65 2.16
C SER A 458 8.42 -37.44 2.27
N VAL A 459 9.09 -37.44 1.14
CA VAL A 459 10.52 -37.21 1.01
C VAL A 459 10.71 -35.86 0.32
N TYR A 460 11.74 -35.13 0.69
CA TYR A 460 12.05 -33.82 0.12
C TYR A 460 13.30 -33.95 -0.74
N VAL A 461 13.19 -33.62 -2.03
CA VAL A 461 14.29 -33.70 -3.00
C VAL A 461 14.82 -32.30 -3.27
N ILE A 462 16.12 -32.12 -3.15
CA ILE A 462 16.79 -30.83 -3.40
C ILE A 462 17.30 -30.78 -4.84
N GLY A 463 16.88 -29.78 -5.62
CA GLY A 463 17.24 -29.58 -7.03
C GLY A 463 16.52 -30.50 -8.02
N GLY A 464 15.56 -31.31 -7.57
CA GLY A 464 14.82 -32.22 -8.44
C GLY A 464 13.75 -31.52 -9.27
N THR A 465 13.71 -31.75 -10.58
CA THR A 465 12.56 -31.35 -11.40
C THR A 465 11.34 -32.20 -11.01
N ALA A 466 10.15 -31.61 -10.98
CA ALA A 466 8.91 -32.24 -10.51
C ALA A 466 8.39 -33.43 -11.37
N GLY A 467 9.24 -34.06 -12.18
CA GLY A 467 8.89 -35.18 -13.05
C GLY A 467 10.00 -36.21 -13.31
N ALA A 468 11.23 -36.03 -12.82
CA ALA A 468 12.35 -36.94 -13.13
C ALA A 468 12.24 -38.32 -12.45
N ALA A 469 11.63 -38.39 -11.26
CA ALA A 469 11.56 -39.63 -10.47
C ALA A 469 10.63 -40.72 -11.04
N ALA A 470 9.86 -40.45 -12.10
CA ALA A 470 8.97 -41.43 -12.70
C ALA A 470 9.62 -42.28 -13.81
N GLN A 471 10.85 -41.98 -14.23
CA GLN A 471 11.47 -42.61 -15.41
C GLN A 471 12.74 -43.44 -15.13
N ASP A 472 13.37 -43.34 -13.96
CA ASP A 472 14.75 -43.83 -13.77
C ASP A 472 14.91 -45.24 -13.14
N GLU A 473 13.83 -45.99 -12.84
CA GLU A 473 13.93 -47.37 -12.32
C GLU A 473 13.24 -48.44 -13.18
N GLY A 474 12.82 -48.11 -14.40
CA GLY A 474 12.16 -49.06 -15.33
C GLY A 474 13.11 -49.95 -16.15
N GLY A 475 14.42 -49.93 -15.89
CA GLY A 475 15.44 -50.32 -16.87
C GLY A 475 16.55 -51.25 -16.38
N GLU A 476 16.38 -52.06 -15.33
CA GLU A 476 17.36 -53.11 -15.00
C GLU A 476 16.66 -54.34 -14.41
N GLY A 477 16.68 -55.46 -15.14
CA GLY A 477 16.27 -56.77 -14.60
C GLY A 477 15.43 -57.67 -15.51
N ALA A 478 15.94 -58.04 -16.69
CA ALA A 478 15.45 -59.21 -17.42
C ALA A 478 16.58 -59.92 -18.20
N THR A 479 17.59 -60.42 -17.49
CA THR A 479 18.47 -61.49 -17.98
C THR A 479 18.93 -62.37 -16.83
N SER A 480 18.17 -63.44 -16.57
CA SER A 480 18.63 -64.77 -16.11
C SER A 480 17.43 -65.68 -15.92
#